data_AF-A0A7C4JQV9-F1
#
_entry.id   AF-A0A7C4JQV9-F1
#
_cell.length_a   1.000
_cell.length_b   1.000
_cell.length_c   1.000
_cell.angle_alpha   90.00
_cell.angle_beta   90.00
_cell.angle_gamma   90.00
#
_symmetry.space_group_name_H-M   'P 1'
#
loop_
_entity.id
_entity.type
_entity.pdbx_description
1 polymer ?
#
loop_
_entity_poly.entity_id
_entity_poly.type
_entity_poly.pdbx_seq_one_letter_code
_entity_poly.pdbx_strand_id
1 'polypeptide(L)'
;MRYMWNNLIKLTSHQIIIFGPPGAGKSYFVKNLCEAYTNSKENIFTTCFHPEYKHGDFVGRLVPYTKDEKVVYKFIEGILTKALRRAYELMVDADNKEPNKVFLIIDELNRGNSSAIFGIFFNLLDRNEDGWSVYSVEVDKLLEEKIFPEGLRNRIKNSSNNKLKKLIYQEKVRIKFPPNFYIIATLNTSDESIFYMDSAFKRRWEWYYMDENNQLFPKADDKVIPFGLWNWLRQIINRILTNEEISNRIRGLDDKILGFYFVNSKNGFIRITELVNKISFHLWDSVFRQNRGLLKDFFKKLKEKLSLETKEENYALYKNVVSELYQIIYMISEIYEMKYKEIYENQKDFVKSVIDQIFSKLQNKKTKKEKEKLLNEIF
;
A
#
# COMPACT_ATOMS: atom_id res chain seq x y z
N MET A 1 7.14 -24.45 6.11
CA MET A 1 6.58 -23.41 5.20
C MET A 1 5.39 -22.65 5.81
N ARG A 2 4.29 -23.30 6.24
CA ARG A 2 3.10 -22.60 6.81
C ARG A 2 3.42 -21.69 8.02
N TYR A 3 4.37 -22.09 8.88
CA TYR A 3 4.85 -21.29 10.02
C TYR A 3 5.73 -20.09 9.66
N MET A 4 6.41 -20.09 8.50
CA MET A 4 7.27 -18.97 8.10
C MET A 4 6.44 -17.76 7.64
N TRP A 5 5.32 -18.01 6.95
CA TRP A 5 4.45 -16.96 6.43
C TRP A 5 3.64 -16.25 7.53
N ASN A 6 3.21 -16.98 8.56
CA ASN A 6 2.49 -16.42 9.72
C ASN A 6 3.33 -15.40 10.52
N ASN A 7 4.66 -15.51 10.45
CA ASN A 7 5.57 -14.63 11.20
C ASN A 7 5.98 -13.38 10.40
N LEU A 8 5.77 -13.35 9.08
CA LEU A 8 6.23 -12.25 8.23
C LEU A 8 5.23 -11.08 8.19
N ILE A 9 3.92 -11.36 8.28
CA ILE A 9 2.88 -10.34 8.47
C ILE A 9 1.84 -10.89 9.45
N LYS A 10 1.88 -10.44 10.70
CA LYS A 10 0.69 -10.54 11.55
C LYS A 10 -0.39 -9.64 10.93
N LEU A 11 -1.52 -10.22 10.50
CA LEU A 11 -2.72 -9.50 10.04
C LEU A 11 -3.27 -8.60 11.14
N THR A 12 -2.63 -7.46 11.27
CA THR A 12 -2.84 -6.45 12.29
C THR A 12 -3.62 -5.29 11.72
N SER A 13 -3.61 -5.13 10.40
CA SER A 13 -4.37 -4.11 9.70
C SER A 13 -5.32 -4.77 8.73
N HIS A 14 -6.50 -4.16 8.57
CA HIS A 14 -7.54 -4.67 7.70
C HIS A 14 -7.35 -4.25 6.24
N GLN A 15 -6.44 -3.31 6.00
CA GLN A 15 -6.10 -2.80 4.67
C GLN A 15 -4.58 -2.82 4.52
N ILE A 16 -4.09 -3.62 3.57
CA ILE A 16 -2.67 -3.81 3.32
C ILE A 16 -2.37 -3.64 1.83
N ILE A 17 -1.34 -2.86 1.49
CA ILE A 17 -0.75 -2.79 0.16
C ILE A 17 0.62 -3.44 0.20
N ILE A 18 0.83 -4.44 -0.63
CA ILE A 18 2.13 -5.04 -0.89
C ILE A 18 2.63 -4.52 -2.23
N PHE A 19 3.79 -3.88 -2.23
CA PHE A 19 4.35 -3.27 -3.42
C PHE A 19 5.78 -3.72 -3.63
N GLY A 20 6.24 -3.67 -4.88
CA GLY A 20 7.50 -4.30 -5.25
C GLY A 20 7.76 -4.25 -6.75
N PRO A 21 8.99 -4.55 -7.19
CA PRO A 21 9.29 -4.72 -8.60
C PRO A 21 8.43 -5.83 -9.21
N PRO A 22 8.22 -5.81 -10.54
CA PRO A 22 7.52 -6.89 -11.23
C PRO A 22 8.33 -8.19 -11.06
N GLY A 23 7.64 -9.32 -10.91
CA GLY A 23 8.30 -10.61 -10.68
C GLY A 23 8.68 -10.91 -9.23
N ALA A 24 8.55 -9.97 -8.29
CA ALA A 24 8.76 -10.15 -6.85
C ALA A 24 7.69 -11.02 -6.16
N GLY A 25 7.02 -11.95 -6.84
CA GLY A 25 6.13 -12.94 -6.19
C GLY A 25 4.93 -12.40 -5.38
N LYS A 26 4.59 -11.11 -5.47
CA LYS A 26 3.57 -10.43 -4.65
C LYS A 26 2.20 -11.12 -4.68
N SER A 27 1.67 -11.38 -5.87
CA SER A 27 0.34 -12.01 -6.02
C SER A 27 0.33 -13.44 -5.47
N TYR A 28 1.44 -14.17 -5.62
CA TYR A 28 1.62 -15.50 -5.03
C TYR A 28 1.67 -15.45 -3.50
N PHE A 29 2.42 -14.49 -2.95
CA PHE A 29 2.52 -14.24 -1.52
C PHE A 29 1.15 -13.94 -0.90
N VAL A 30 0.41 -12.97 -1.47
CA VAL A 30 -0.91 -12.56 -0.94
C VAL A 30 -1.88 -13.73 -0.93
N LYS A 31 -1.90 -14.52 -2.00
CA LYS A 31 -2.77 -15.71 -2.07
C LYS A 31 -2.47 -16.69 -0.93
N ASN A 32 -1.20 -17.02 -0.72
CA ASN A 32 -0.79 -17.93 0.35
C ASN A 32 -1.07 -17.38 1.75
N LEU A 33 -0.86 -16.07 1.95
CA LEU A 33 -1.19 -15.39 3.21
C LEU A 33 -2.68 -15.52 3.52
N CYS A 34 -3.55 -15.19 2.56
CA CYS A 34 -5.00 -15.30 2.74
C CYS A 34 -5.43 -16.74 3.02
N GLU A 35 -4.90 -17.72 2.27
CA GLU A 35 -5.17 -19.15 2.49
C GLU A 35 -4.69 -19.66 3.87
N ALA A 36 -3.68 -19.03 4.47
CA ALA A 36 -3.21 -19.38 5.81
C ALA A 36 -4.12 -18.82 6.93
N TYR A 37 -4.81 -17.70 6.68
CA TYR A 37 -5.64 -17.01 7.66
C TYR A 37 -7.15 -17.20 7.49
N THR A 38 -7.58 -17.96 6.47
CA THR A 38 -8.98 -18.35 6.29
C THR A 38 -9.14 -19.85 6.30
N ASN A 39 -10.30 -20.31 6.78
CA ASN A 39 -10.67 -21.72 6.82
C ASN A 39 -11.28 -22.20 5.49
N SER A 40 -11.63 -21.31 4.56
CA SER A 40 -12.22 -21.65 3.28
C SER A 40 -11.76 -20.73 2.15
N LYS A 41 -11.39 -21.32 1.01
CA LYS A 41 -11.03 -20.57 -0.21
C LYS A 41 -12.19 -19.73 -0.77
N GLU A 42 -13.43 -20.09 -0.46
CA GLU A 42 -14.62 -19.31 -0.86
C GLU A 42 -14.70 -17.94 -0.17
N ASN A 43 -13.95 -17.74 0.90
CA ASN A 43 -13.86 -16.46 1.60
C ASN A 43 -12.78 -15.54 0.99
N ILE A 44 -12.13 -15.95 -0.09
CA ILE A 44 -11.09 -15.18 -0.79
C ILE A 44 -11.67 -14.72 -2.13
N PHE A 45 -11.89 -13.42 -2.24
CA PHE A 45 -12.38 -12.75 -3.43
C PHE A 45 -11.21 -12.03 -4.09
N THR A 46 -10.97 -12.25 -5.38
CA THR A 46 -9.83 -11.63 -6.09
C THR A 46 -10.34 -10.84 -7.29
N THR A 47 -9.77 -9.64 -7.49
CA THR A 47 -9.94 -8.85 -8.71
C THR A 47 -8.61 -8.21 -9.10
N CYS A 48 -8.52 -7.72 -10.33
CA CYS A 48 -7.38 -6.96 -10.83
C CYS A 48 -7.88 -5.63 -11.40
N PHE A 49 -7.32 -4.51 -10.96
CA PHE A 49 -7.69 -3.21 -11.51
C PHE A 49 -6.98 -2.97 -12.83
N HIS A 50 -7.72 -2.38 -13.77
CA HIS A 50 -7.22 -1.95 -15.07
C HIS A 50 -7.82 -0.57 -15.40
N PRO A 51 -7.33 0.15 -16.43
CA PRO A 51 -7.77 1.54 -16.68
C PRO A 51 -9.28 1.69 -16.90
N GLU A 52 -9.90 0.68 -17.50
CA GLU A 52 -11.35 0.63 -17.70
C GLU A 52 -12.15 0.01 -16.56
N TYR A 53 -11.53 -0.41 -15.47
CA TYR A 53 -12.23 -0.96 -14.31
C TYR A 53 -12.94 0.19 -13.59
N LYS A 54 -14.28 0.15 -13.50
CA LYS A 54 -15.07 1.25 -12.91
C LYS A 54 -15.74 0.83 -11.60
N HIS A 55 -16.36 1.80 -10.93
CA HIS A 55 -17.17 1.58 -9.73
C HIS A 55 -18.23 0.47 -9.93
N GLY A 56 -18.83 0.43 -11.12
CA GLY A 56 -19.84 -0.57 -11.47
C GLY A 56 -19.32 -2.02 -11.54
N ASP A 57 -18.04 -2.23 -11.85
CA ASP A 57 -17.40 -3.55 -11.83
C ASP A 57 -17.02 -3.95 -10.38
N PHE A 58 -16.66 -2.97 -9.56
CA PHE A 58 -16.28 -3.21 -8.16
C PHE A 58 -17.46 -3.46 -7.24
N VAL A 59 -18.46 -2.58 -7.30
CA VAL A 59 -19.62 -2.58 -6.40
C VAL A 59 -20.80 -3.27 -7.06
N GLY A 60 -21.11 -2.89 -8.29
CA GLY A 60 -22.19 -3.47 -9.08
C GLY A 60 -22.82 -2.43 -9.99
N ARG A 61 -23.51 -2.91 -11.02
CA ARG A 61 -24.16 -2.06 -12.01
C ARG A 61 -25.48 -2.64 -12.48
N LEU A 62 -26.38 -1.75 -12.87
CA LEU A 62 -27.54 -2.11 -13.68
C LEU A 62 -27.09 -2.26 -15.12
N VAL A 63 -27.40 -3.40 -15.72
CA VAL A 63 -27.26 -3.61 -17.16
C VAL A 63 -28.63 -3.81 -17.78
N PRO A 64 -28.89 -3.23 -18.96
CA PRO A 64 -30.09 -3.56 -19.71
C PRO A 64 -29.97 -4.97 -20.26
N TYR A 65 -31.07 -5.72 -20.22
CA TYR A 65 -31.20 -7.05 -20.79
C TYR A 65 -32.56 -7.15 -21.47
N THR A 66 -32.58 -7.50 -22.74
CA THR A 66 -33.84 -7.67 -23.49
C THR A 66 -34.38 -9.07 -23.24
N LYS A 67 -35.60 -9.15 -22.72
CA LYS A 67 -36.35 -10.39 -22.58
C LYS A 67 -37.76 -10.17 -23.13
N ASP A 68 -38.18 -11.02 -24.07
CA ASP A 68 -39.51 -10.95 -24.70
C ASP A 68 -39.84 -9.55 -25.24
N GLU A 69 -38.92 -8.96 -26.02
CA GLU A 69 -39.01 -7.61 -26.61
C GLU A 69 -39.12 -6.45 -25.60
N LYS A 70 -39.01 -6.72 -24.30
CA LYS A 70 -39.00 -5.71 -23.24
C LYS A 70 -37.60 -5.55 -22.66
N VAL A 71 -37.18 -4.29 -22.48
CA VAL A 71 -35.93 -3.96 -21.77
C VAL A 71 -36.16 -4.15 -20.28
N VAL A 72 -35.46 -5.12 -19.69
CA VAL A 72 -35.44 -5.38 -18.25
C VAL A 72 -34.06 -5.03 -17.71
N TYR A 73 -34.01 -4.32 -16.60
CA TYR A 73 -32.73 -4.02 -15.95
C TYR A 73 -32.35 -5.13 -14.98
N LYS A 74 -31.16 -5.70 -15.16
CA LYS A 74 -30.58 -6.68 -14.25
C LYS A 74 -29.44 -6.04 -13.48
N PHE A 75 -29.45 -6.19 -12.16
CA PHE A 75 -28.30 -5.83 -11.34
C PHE A 75 -27.25 -6.94 -11.39
N ILE A 76 -26.04 -6.58 -11.81
CA ILE A 76 -24.87 -7.45 -11.72
C ILE A 76 -24.07 -7.02 -10.48
N GLU A 77 -23.96 -7.93 -9.52
CA GLU A 77 -23.17 -7.72 -8.30
C GLU A 77 -21.67 -7.66 -8.61
N GLY A 78 -21.02 -6.59 -8.17
CA GLY A 78 -19.57 -6.45 -8.19
C GLY A 78 -18.89 -7.28 -7.09
N ILE A 79 -17.57 -7.37 -7.18
CA ILE A 79 -16.77 -8.20 -6.28
C ILE A 79 -16.82 -7.73 -4.81
N LEU A 80 -16.84 -6.41 -4.56
CA LEU A 80 -16.96 -5.84 -3.21
C LEU A 80 -18.29 -6.25 -2.57
N THR A 81 -19.38 -6.17 -3.31
CA THR A 81 -20.73 -6.52 -2.83
C THR A 81 -20.81 -7.99 -2.42
N LYS A 82 -20.26 -8.90 -3.23
CA LYS A 82 -20.22 -10.33 -2.92
C LYS A 82 -19.37 -10.60 -1.68
N ALA A 83 -18.17 -10.01 -1.61
CA ALA A 83 -17.26 -10.21 -0.49
C ALA A 83 -17.83 -9.64 0.83
N LEU A 84 -18.47 -8.47 0.76
CA LEU A 84 -19.07 -7.82 1.92
C LEU A 84 -20.30 -8.58 2.44
N ARG A 85 -21.18 -9.06 1.53
CA ARG A 85 -22.28 -9.97 1.91
C ARG A 85 -21.73 -11.18 2.66
N ARG A 86 -20.70 -11.84 2.11
CA ARG A 86 -20.07 -13.00 2.74
C ARG A 86 -19.49 -12.68 4.12
N ALA A 87 -18.88 -11.51 4.29
CA ALA A 87 -18.35 -11.09 5.58
C ALA A 87 -19.46 -10.94 6.62
N TYR A 88 -20.60 -10.34 6.27
CA TYR A 88 -21.75 -10.25 7.16
C TYR A 88 -22.40 -11.60 7.46
N GLU A 89 -22.50 -12.49 6.47
CA GLU A 89 -22.99 -13.86 6.69
C GLU A 89 -22.19 -14.55 7.80
N LEU A 90 -20.86 -14.51 7.70
CA LEU A 90 -19.96 -15.12 8.66
C LEU A 90 -19.95 -14.41 10.02
N MET A 91 -20.19 -13.10 10.07
CA MET A 91 -20.37 -12.36 11.33
C MET A 91 -21.62 -12.82 12.08
N VAL A 92 -22.69 -13.13 11.36
CA VAL A 92 -23.93 -13.65 11.95
C VAL A 92 -23.75 -15.10 12.39
N ASP A 93 -23.14 -15.93 11.54
CA ASP A 93 -22.93 -17.37 11.81
C ASP A 93 -22.00 -17.60 13.01
N ALA A 94 -21.07 -16.67 13.28
CA ALA A 94 -20.17 -16.76 14.41
C ALA A 94 -20.84 -16.57 15.78
N ASP A 95 -22.01 -15.92 15.82
CA ASP A 95 -22.81 -15.70 17.04
C ASP A 95 -21.99 -15.26 18.26
N ASN A 96 -21.37 -14.07 18.17
CA ASN A 96 -20.45 -13.47 19.16
C ASN A 96 -19.11 -14.19 19.40
N LYS A 97 -18.80 -15.27 18.66
CA LYS A 97 -17.43 -15.83 18.58
C LYS A 97 -16.59 -15.10 17.53
N GLU A 98 -15.30 -15.43 17.44
CA GLU A 98 -14.43 -14.89 16.38
C GLU A 98 -14.91 -15.38 15.00
N PRO A 99 -15.37 -14.48 14.11
CA PRO A 99 -15.85 -14.83 12.79
C PRO A 99 -14.71 -15.22 11.84
N ASN A 100 -15.01 -16.11 10.89
CA ASN A 100 -14.09 -16.41 9.80
C ASN A 100 -13.78 -15.15 8.98
N LYS A 101 -12.50 -14.99 8.62
CA LYS A 101 -12.00 -13.85 7.84
C LYS A 101 -12.38 -13.97 6.36
N VAL A 102 -12.78 -12.85 5.79
CA VAL A 102 -13.03 -12.66 4.36
C VAL A 102 -11.98 -11.72 3.80
N PHE A 103 -11.34 -12.14 2.72
CA PHE A 103 -10.30 -11.38 2.04
C PHE A 103 -10.77 -10.90 0.68
N LEU A 104 -10.65 -9.60 0.43
CA LEU A 104 -10.74 -9.01 -0.90
C LEU A 104 -9.33 -8.68 -1.37
N ILE A 105 -8.82 -9.46 -2.32
CA ILE A 105 -7.54 -9.26 -2.98
C ILE A 105 -7.75 -8.36 -4.20
N ILE A 106 -7.00 -7.27 -4.27
CA ILE A 106 -7.00 -6.33 -5.41
C ILE A 106 -5.61 -6.30 -6.03
N ASP A 107 -5.42 -6.99 -7.15
CA ASP A 107 -4.18 -6.88 -7.91
C ASP A 107 -4.13 -5.58 -8.71
N GLU A 108 -2.92 -5.08 -8.91
CA GLU A 108 -2.61 -3.88 -9.69
C GLU A 108 -3.45 -2.64 -9.31
N LEU A 109 -3.55 -2.36 -8.00
CA LEU A 109 -4.43 -1.33 -7.44
C LEU A 109 -4.29 0.06 -8.10
N ASN A 110 -3.09 0.39 -8.56
CA ASN A 110 -2.75 1.67 -9.21
C ASN A 110 -3.01 1.71 -10.72
N ARG A 111 -3.44 0.62 -11.37
CA ARG A 111 -3.80 0.63 -12.80
C ARG A 111 -5.22 1.13 -13.08
N GLY A 112 -6.04 1.26 -12.04
CA GLY A 112 -7.35 1.93 -12.11
C GLY A 112 -7.39 3.17 -11.22
N ASN A 113 -8.34 4.07 -11.46
CA ASN A 113 -8.59 5.19 -10.56
C ASN A 113 -9.22 4.69 -9.25
N SER A 114 -8.38 4.31 -8.28
CA SER A 114 -8.81 3.62 -7.06
C SER A 114 -9.86 4.44 -6.28
N SER A 115 -9.67 5.76 -6.17
CA SER A 115 -10.62 6.64 -5.47
C SER A 115 -12.01 6.62 -6.15
N ALA A 116 -12.05 6.70 -7.49
CA ALA A 116 -13.31 6.61 -8.23
C ALA A 116 -13.94 5.21 -8.19
N ILE A 117 -13.12 4.15 -8.23
CA ILE A 117 -13.60 2.76 -8.17
C ILE A 117 -14.25 2.46 -6.81
N PHE A 118 -13.63 2.89 -5.70
CA PHE A 118 -14.21 2.72 -4.37
C PHE A 118 -15.45 3.61 -4.15
N GLY A 119 -15.49 4.80 -4.75
CA GLY A 119 -16.62 5.73 -4.62
C GLY A 119 -16.91 6.03 -3.15
N ILE A 120 -18.18 5.94 -2.73
CA ILE A 120 -18.58 6.19 -1.33
C ILE A 120 -17.96 5.21 -0.33
N PHE A 121 -17.65 3.96 -0.75
CA PHE A 121 -17.06 2.94 0.12
C PHE A 121 -15.64 3.28 0.55
N PHE A 122 -15.01 4.26 -0.10
CA PHE A 122 -13.76 4.87 0.34
C PHE A 122 -13.80 5.30 1.80
N ASN A 123 -14.93 5.85 2.27
CA ASN A 123 -15.10 6.30 3.65
C ASN A 123 -15.10 5.15 4.67
N LEU A 124 -15.31 3.91 4.23
CA LEU A 124 -15.32 2.73 5.10
C LEU A 124 -13.93 2.16 5.37
N LEU A 125 -12.90 2.64 4.68
CA LEU A 125 -11.53 2.18 4.86
C LEU A 125 -10.93 2.64 6.21
N ASP A 126 -11.43 3.72 6.80
CA ASP A 126 -11.02 4.16 8.14
C ASP A 126 -11.54 3.20 9.22
N ARG A 127 -10.65 2.59 10.01
CA ARG A 127 -10.97 1.54 10.99
C ARG A 127 -10.83 2.01 12.44
N ASN A 128 -11.77 1.59 13.28
CA ASN A 128 -11.69 1.66 14.73
C ASN A 128 -10.82 0.53 15.30
N GLU A 129 -10.48 0.62 16.59
CA GLU A 129 -9.74 -0.42 17.32
C GLU A 129 -10.48 -1.77 17.36
N ASP A 130 -11.81 -1.74 17.33
CA ASP A 130 -12.66 -2.93 17.28
C ASP A 130 -12.77 -3.55 15.87
N GLY A 131 -12.03 -3.01 14.90
CA GLY A 131 -11.99 -3.44 13.51
C GLY A 131 -13.19 -3.02 12.66
N TRP A 132 -14.21 -2.36 13.20
CA TRP A 132 -15.29 -1.80 12.39
C TRP A 132 -14.85 -0.53 11.66
N SER A 133 -15.49 -0.20 10.55
CA SER A 133 -15.34 1.14 9.97
C SER A 133 -15.79 2.23 10.95
N VAL A 134 -15.00 3.31 11.02
CA VAL A 134 -15.32 4.53 11.78
C VAL A 134 -16.64 5.09 11.28
N TYR A 135 -16.68 5.38 9.98
CA TYR A 135 -17.83 5.92 9.28
C TYR A 135 -18.75 4.81 8.76
N SER A 136 -19.97 5.19 8.43
CA SER A 136 -20.93 4.36 7.71
C SER A 136 -21.40 5.09 6.46
N VAL A 137 -21.85 4.34 5.46
CA VAL A 137 -22.44 4.89 4.23
C VAL A 137 -23.85 4.36 4.03
N GLU A 138 -24.71 5.20 3.47
CA GLU A 138 -26.03 4.78 2.97
C GLU A 138 -25.88 4.40 1.49
N VAL A 139 -26.61 3.38 1.06
CA VAL A 139 -26.64 2.91 -0.33
C VAL A 139 -28.07 2.93 -0.86
N ASP A 140 -28.24 2.85 -2.17
CA ASP A 140 -29.56 2.65 -2.77
C ASP A 140 -30.15 1.28 -2.38
N LYS A 141 -31.47 1.18 -2.43
CA LYS A 141 -32.22 -0.01 -2.01
C LYS A 141 -31.82 -1.27 -2.77
N LEU A 142 -31.46 -1.16 -4.05
CA LEU A 142 -31.12 -2.31 -4.86
C LEU A 142 -29.78 -2.90 -4.42
N LEU A 143 -28.76 -2.06 -4.20
CA LEU A 143 -27.49 -2.49 -3.63
C LEU A 143 -27.66 -3.02 -2.20
N GLU A 144 -28.51 -2.37 -1.41
CA GLU A 144 -28.88 -2.80 -0.06
C GLU A 144 -29.43 -4.23 -0.03
N GLU A 145 -30.34 -4.58 -0.96
CA GLU A 145 -30.91 -5.92 -1.11
C GLU A 145 -29.87 -6.96 -1.57
N LYS A 146 -28.83 -6.55 -2.31
CA LYS A 146 -27.75 -7.45 -2.70
C LYS A 146 -26.77 -7.73 -1.56
N ILE A 147 -26.46 -6.73 -0.74
CA ILE A 147 -25.58 -6.88 0.42
C ILE A 147 -26.31 -7.58 1.57
N PHE A 148 -27.57 -7.24 1.79
CA PHE A 148 -28.43 -7.80 2.83
C PHE A 148 -29.69 -8.41 2.20
N PRO A 149 -29.60 -9.58 1.56
CA PRO A 149 -30.79 -10.29 1.10
C PRO A 149 -31.70 -10.63 2.29
N GLU A 150 -32.99 -10.86 2.02
CA GLU A 150 -34.01 -11.07 3.07
C GLU A 150 -33.62 -12.16 4.07
N GLY A 151 -33.09 -13.28 3.59
CA GLY A 151 -32.58 -14.35 4.43
C GLY A 151 -31.51 -13.87 5.42
N LEU A 152 -30.52 -13.10 4.95
CA LEU A 152 -29.48 -12.54 5.81
C LEU A 152 -30.05 -11.53 6.81
N ARG A 153 -30.98 -10.66 6.38
CA ARG A 153 -31.64 -9.69 7.27
C ARG A 153 -32.35 -10.38 8.42
N ASN A 154 -33.12 -11.42 8.13
CA ASN A 154 -33.86 -12.16 9.16
C ASN A 154 -32.90 -12.81 10.15
N ARG A 155 -31.78 -13.37 9.69
CA ARG A 155 -30.74 -13.89 10.59
C ARG A 155 -30.08 -12.79 11.43
N ILE A 156 -29.78 -11.61 10.86
CA ILE A 156 -29.23 -10.47 11.61
C ILE A 156 -30.22 -9.99 12.69
N LYS A 157 -31.52 -9.89 12.37
CA LYS A 157 -32.56 -9.51 13.34
C LYS A 157 -32.59 -10.46 14.55
N ASN A 158 -32.34 -11.74 14.31
CA ASN A 158 -32.32 -12.77 15.36
C ASN A 158 -30.94 -12.97 16.01
N SER A 159 -29.88 -12.37 15.47
CA SER A 159 -28.50 -12.52 15.98
C SER A 159 -28.33 -11.91 17.37
N SER A 160 -27.49 -12.51 18.20
CA SER A 160 -27.08 -11.92 19.48
C SER A 160 -26.18 -10.68 19.33
N ASN A 161 -25.69 -10.38 18.11
CA ASN A 161 -24.77 -9.27 17.85
C ASN A 161 -25.51 -7.92 17.67
N ASN A 162 -25.52 -7.13 18.75
CA ASN A 162 -26.18 -5.81 18.76
C ASN A 162 -25.62 -4.81 17.74
N LYS A 163 -24.32 -4.89 17.38
CA LYS A 163 -23.74 -3.99 16.36
C LYS A 163 -24.32 -4.29 14.98
N LEU A 164 -24.45 -5.57 14.62
CA LEU A 164 -25.07 -5.98 13.36
C LEU A 164 -26.54 -5.56 13.28
N LYS A 165 -27.30 -5.81 14.35
CA LYS A 165 -28.71 -5.38 14.46
C LYS A 165 -28.86 -3.89 14.16
N LYS A 166 -28.05 -3.04 14.78
CA LYS A 166 -28.10 -1.58 14.60
C LYS A 166 -27.89 -1.12 13.15
N LEU A 167 -27.25 -1.92 12.29
CA LEU A 167 -27.06 -1.57 10.87
C LEU A 167 -28.36 -1.68 10.07
N ILE A 168 -29.27 -2.58 10.46
CA ILE A 168 -30.48 -2.91 9.68
C ILE A 168 -31.80 -2.43 10.31
N TYR A 169 -31.81 -2.02 11.58
CA TYR A 169 -33.01 -1.52 12.27
C TYR A 169 -33.28 -0.02 12.06
N GLN A 170 -32.46 0.66 11.27
CA GLN A 170 -32.64 2.08 10.96
C GLN A 170 -33.58 2.26 9.75
N GLU A 171 -34.20 3.44 9.61
CA GLU A 171 -35.04 3.78 8.45
C GLU A 171 -34.30 3.59 7.12
N LYS A 172 -32.98 3.78 7.12
CA LYS A 172 -32.07 3.47 6.02
C LYS A 172 -30.95 2.57 6.53
N VAL A 173 -30.65 1.51 5.79
CA VAL A 173 -29.54 0.62 6.17
C VAL A 173 -28.21 1.34 6.01
N ARG A 174 -27.40 1.24 7.05
CA ARG A 174 -26.05 1.80 7.07
C ARG A 174 -25.04 0.69 6.89
N ILE A 175 -24.12 0.87 5.95
CA ILE A 175 -23.08 -0.09 5.64
C ILE A 175 -21.78 0.32 6.32
N LYS A 176 -21.11 -0.67 6.91
CA LYS A 176 -19.76 -0.55 7.49
C LYS A 176 -18.96 -1.80 7.16
N PHE A 177 -17.66 -1.69 6.86
CA PHE A 177 -16.85 -2.89 6.77
C PHE A 177 -16.78 -3.55 8.17
N PRO A 178 -17.13 -4.84 8.30
CA PRO A 178 -17.04 -5.56 9.56
C PRO A 178 -15.58 -5.93 9.89
N PRO A 179 -15.27 -6.28 11.15
CA PRO A 179 -13.90 -6.59 11.59
C PRO A 179 -13.32 -7.85 10.95
N ASN A 180 -14.15 -8.75 10.41
CA ASN A 180 -13.67 -9.92 9.68
C ASN A 180 -13.39 -9.66 8.20
N PHE A 181 -13.60 -8.45 7.71
CA PHE A 181 -13.36 -8.08 6.33
C PHE A 181 -11.98 -7.44 6.16
N TYR A 182 -11.15 -8.03 5.30
CA TYR A 182 -9.80 -7.59 5.02
C TYR A 182 -9.65 -7.31 3.52
N ILE A 183 -8.91 -6.25 3.20
CA ILE A 183 -8.57 -5.89 1.83
C ILE A 183 -7.04 -5.93 1.70
N ILE A 184 -6.53 -6.76 0.80
CA ILE A 184 -5.10 -6.85 0.53
C ILE A 184 -4.88 -6.52 -0.94
N ALA A 185 -4.03 -5.57 -1.23
CA ALA A 185 -3.79 -5.12 -2.57
C ALA A 185 -2.33 -5.26 -2.96
N THR A 186 -2.06 -5.43 -4.25
CA THR A 186 -0.71 -5.46 -4.81
C THR A 186 -0.48 -4.30 -5.76
N LEU A 187 0.76 -3.79 -5.76
CA LEU A 187 1.15 -2.65 -6.58
C LEU A 187 2.52 -2.91 -7.23
N ASN A 188 2.60 -2.68 -8.54
CA ASN A 188 3.87 -2.67 -9.25
C ASN A 188 4.46 -1.26 -9.24
N THR A 189 5.74 -1.15 -8.88
CA THR A 189 6.47 0.13 -8.84
C THR A 189 7.11 0.51 -10.16
N SER A 190 7.17 -0.43 -11.11
CA SER A 190 7.82 -0.24 -12.40
C SER A 190 6.91 0.27 -13.50
N ASP A 191 5.58 0.23 -13.33
CA ASP A 191 4.66 0.56 -14.41
C ASP A 191 4.57 2.08 -14.61
N GLU A 192 4.72 2.53 -15.87
CA GLU A 192 4.72 3.96 -16.22
C GLU A 192 3.30 4.53 -16.41
N SER A 193 2.33 3.66 -16.74
CA SER A 193 0.93 4.02 -16.98
C SER A 193 0.05 3.70 -15.77
N ILE A 194 0.25 4.44 -14.67
CA ILE A 194 -0.47 4.23 -13.41
C ILE A 194 -1.29 5.46 -13.03
N PHE A 195 -2.48 5.23 -12.51
CA PHE A 195 -3.30 6.30 -11.93
C PHE A 195 -2.67 6.78 -10.63
N TYR A 196 -2.72 8.09 -10.42
CA TYR A 196 -2.28 8.68 -9.17
C TYR A 196 -3.28 8.35 -8.05
N MET A 197 -2.82 7.62 -7.05
CA MET A 197 -3.52 7.49 -5.77
C MET A 197 -3.26 8.74 -4.92
N ASP A 198 -4.33 9.41 -4.50
CA ASP A 198 -4.22 10.59 -3.64
C ASP A 198 -3.72 10.25 -2.22
N SER A 199 -3.24 11.26 -1.50
CA SER A 199 -2.69 11.10 -0.14
C SER A 199 -3.73 10.63 0.88
N ALA A 200 -4.99 11.01 0.70
CA ALA A 200 -6.09 10.58 1.58
C ALA A 200 -6.39 9.09 1.40
N PHE A 201 -6.25 8.54 0.20
CA PHE A 201 -6.35 7.12 -0.06
C PHE A 201 -5.18 6.39 0.56
N LYS A 202 -3.94 6.81 0.27
CA LYS A 202 -2.72 6.14 0.72
C LYS A 202 -2.62 5.95 2.24
N ARG A 203 -3.04 6.95 3.03
CA ARG A 203 -2.95 6.90 4.50
C ARG A 203 -3.86 5.84 5.17
N ARG A 204 -4.83 5.28 4.44
CA ARG A 204 -5.79 4.29 4.95
C ARG A 204 -5.34 2.85 4.80
N TRP A 205 -4.14 2.67 4.26
CA TRP A 205 -3.53 1.35 4.03
C TRP A 205 -2.23 1.26 4.82
N GLU A 206 -1.93 0.07 5.30
CA GLU A 206 -0.55 -0.27 5.65
C GLU A 206 0.22 -0.69 4.43
N TRP A 207 1.47 -0.26 4.34
CA TRP A 207 2.32 -0.54 3.19
C TRP A 207 3.44 -1.49 3.57
N TYR A 208 3.70 -2.49 2.73
CA TYR A 208 4.77 -3.47 2.91
C TYR A 208 5.56 -3.64 1.61
N TYR A 209 6.87 -3.42 1.68
CA TYR A 209 7.76 -3.58 0.53
C TYR A 209 8.15 -5.04 0.41
N MET A 210 8.12 -5.56 -0.82
CA MET A 210 8.59 -6.90 -1.17
C MET A 210 9.66 -6.75 -2.26
N ASP A 211 10.88 -7.22 -2.00
CA ASP A 211 11.97 -7.20 -2.98
C ASP A 211 11.86 -8.32 -4.02
N GLU A 212 12.75 -8.24 -5.00
CA GLU A 212 13.02 -9.26 -6.01
C GLU A 212 13.37 -10.65 -5.45
N ASN A 213 13.82 -10.74 -4.19
CA ASN A 213 14.12 -12.00 -3.53
C ASN A 213 12.89 -12.61 -2.82
N ASN A 214 11.71 -12.04 -3.05
CA ASN A 214 10.46 -12.37 -2.37
C ASN A 214 10.53 -12.22 -0.85
N GLN A 215 11.47 -11.41 -0.35
CA GLN A 215 11.54 -11.05 1.04
C GLN A 215 10.72 -9.79 1.23
N LEU A 216 9.79 -9.86 2.17
CA LEU A 216 9.31 -8.61 2.75
C LEU A 216 10.50 -7.97 3.44
N PHE A 217 10.55 -6.64 3.44
CA PHE A 217 11.47 -5.94 4.33
C PHE A 217 10.91 -5.99 5.75
N PRO A 218 11.45 -6.86 6.62
CA PRO A 218 11.62 -6.42 7.99
C PRO A 218 12.98 -6.81 8.58
N LYS A 219 13.58 -5.90 9.36
CA LYS A 219 14.43 -6.26 10.52
C LYS A 219 14.65 -5.11 11.52
N ALA A 220 13.62 -4.31 11.81
CA ALA A 220 13.38 -4.01 13.22
C ALA A 220 12.89 -5.31 13.83
N ASP A 221 13.43 -5.72 14.97
CA ASP A 221 12.71 -6.68 15.80
C ASP A 221 11.23 -6.24 15.91
N ASP A 222 10.30 -7.17 16.14
CA ASP A 222 8.87 -6.93 16.40
C ASP A 222 8.60 -6.01 17.63
N LYS A 223 9.64 -5.33 18.11
CA LYS A 223 9.70 -4.21 19.04
C LYS A 223 8.67 -3.16 18.70
N VAL A 224 8.23 -2.55 19.79
CA VAL A 224 7.28 -1.46 19.78
C VAL A 224 7.91 -0.22 20.36
N ILE A 225 7.41 0.94 19.94
CA ILE A 225 7.65 2.22 20.60
C ILE A 225 6.36 2.68 21.30
N PRO A 226 6.45 3.31 22.48
CA PRO A 226 5.30 3.99 23.07
C PRO A 226 4.74 5.08 22.16
N PHE A 227 3.42 5.25 22.14
CA PHE A 227 2.74 6.26 21.32
C PHE A 227 3.17 7.71 21.67
N GLY A 228 3.53 7.96 22.94
CA GLY A 228 4.10 9.23 23.36
C GLY A 228 5.46 9.53 22.70
N LEU A 229 6.29 8.50 22.46
CA LEU A 229 7.57 8.65 21.76
C LEU A 229 7.37 9.00 20.28
N TRP A 230 6.33 8.43 19.66
CA TRP A 230 5.94 8.81 18.30
C TRP A 230 5.63 10.31 18.18
N ASN A 231 4.91 10.88 19.15
CA ASN A 231 4.59 12.31 19.15
C ASN A 231 5.84 13.21 19.06
N TRP A 232 6.91 12.79 19.74
CA TRP A 232 8.17 13.50 19.72
C TRP A 232 8.88 13.33 18.37
N LEU A 233 8.98 12.11 17.84
CA LEU A 233 9.61 11.84 16.54
C LEU A 233 8.93 12.61 15.40
N ARG A 234 7.59 12.60 15.33
CA ARG A 234 6.87 13.35 14.29
C ARG A 234 7.13 14.86 14.34
N GLN A 235 7.34 15.42 15.54
CA GLN A 235 7.62 16.85 15.70
C GLN A 235 9.01 17.18 15.18
N ILE A 236 9.99 16.31 15.43
CA ILE A 236 11.33 16.45 14.85
C ILE A 236 11.27 16.40 13.33
N ILE A 237 10.58 15.41 12.77
CA ILE A 237 10.40 15.29 11.31
C ILE A 237 9.74 16.55 10.74
N ASN A 238 8.62 17.00 11.32
CA ASN A 238 7.92 18.19 10.84
C ASN A 238 8.81 19.44 10.91
N ARG A 239 9.57 19.65 12.00
CA ARG A 239 10.51 20.78 12.12
C ARG A 239 11.57 20.78 11.03
N ILE A 240 12.04 19.60 10.61
CA ILE A 240 13.02 19.49 9.52
C ILE A 240 12.34 19.79 8.19
N LEU A 241 11.16 19.25 7.95
CA LEU A 241 10.39 19.52 6.73
C LEU A 241 10.09 21.00 6.56
N THR A 242 9.68 21.69 7.63
CA THR A 242 9.32 23.11 7.61
C THR A 242 10.52 24.06 7.68
N ASN A 243 11.75 23.55 7.68
CA ASN A 243 12.95 24.39 7.58
C ASN A 243 13.04 25.02 6.18
N GLU A 244 13.44 26.30 6.10
CA GLU A 244 13.49 27.10 4.86
C GLU A 244 14.27 26.43 3.72
N GLU A 245 15.31 25.65 4.01
CA GLU A 245 16.07 24.93 2.97
C GLU A 245 15.25 23.85 2.25
N ILE A 246 14.26 23.27 2.95
CA ILE A 246 13.40 22.21 2.43
C ILE A 246 12.05 22.78 1.99
N SER A 247 11.40 23.60 2.82
CA SER A 247 10.04 24.09 2.58
C SER A 247 9.92 24.92 1.30
N ASN A 248 10.92 25.75 0.99
CA ASN A 248 10.94 26.55 -0.24
C ASN A 248 11.05 25.71 -1.52
N ARG A 249 11.48 24.44 -1.40
CA ARG A 249 11.67 23.53 -2.52
C ARG A 249 10.54 22.51 -2.65
N ILE A 250 9.57 22.50 -1.75
CA ILE A 250 8.46 21.53 -1.74
C ILE A 250 7.13 22.27 -1.76
N ARG A 251 6.42 22.18 -2.89
CA ARG A 251 5.09 22.75 -3.05
C ARG A 251 4.07 22.06 -2.15
N GLY A 252 3.23 22.86 -1.49
CA GLY A 252 2.10 22.41 -0.67
C GLY A 252 2.56 21.57 0.52
N LEU A 253 3.65 21.98 1.18
CA LEU A 253 4.22 21.23 2.30
C LEU A 253 3.28 21.17 3.51
N ASP A 254 2.46 22.20 3.73
CA ASP A 254 1.54 22.28 4.88
C ASP A 254 0.57 21.09 4.93
N ASP A 255 0.11 20.61 3.78
CA ASP A 255 -0.77 19.43 3.67
C ASP A 255 -0.01 18.10 3.80
N LYS A 256 1.32 18.15 3.92
CA LYS A 256 2.23 16.99 3.89
C LYS A 256 2.98 16.80 5.20
N ILE A 257 2.67 17.57 6.25
CA ILE A 257 3.24 17.34 7.58
C ILE A 257 2.60 16.13 8.28
N LEU A 258 3.32 15.53 9.23
CA LEU A 258 2.88 14.35 9.97
C LEU A 258 1.99 14.75 11.16
N GLY A 259 0.71 14.37 11.08
CA GLY A 259 -0.25 14.52 12.18
C GLY A 259 0.00 13.52 13.33
N PHE A 260 -0.60 13.79 14.50
CA PHE A 260 -0.47 12.92 15.67
C PHE A 260 -0.98 11.49 15.41
N TYR A 261 -2.10 11.35 14.72
CA TYR A 261 -2.69 10.06 14.33
C TYR A 261 -2.24 9.57 12.94
N PHE A 262 -1.12 10.07 12.41
CA PHE A 262 -0.61 9.59 11.12
C PHE A 262 -0.19 8.11 11.18
N VAL A 263 0.26 7.64 12.33
CA VAL A 263 0.40 6.22 12.66
C VAL A 263 -0.49 5.90 13.85
N ASN A 264 -1.18 4.77 13.84
CA ASN A 264 -2.08 4.38 14.91
C ASN A 264 -1.32 3.53 15.94
N SER A 265 -1.62 3.71 17.23
CA SER A 265 -1.15 2.78 18.25
C SER A 265 -2.14 1.64 18.46
N LYS A 266 -1.61 0.47 18.83
CA LYS A 266 -2.37 -0.63 19.41
C LYS A 266 -2.00 -0.72 20.88
N ASN A 267 -2.96 -0.53 21.77
CA ASN A 267 -2.74 -0.54 23.23
C ASN A 267 -1.64 0.44 23.68
N GLY A 268 -1.56 1.62 23.05
CA GLY A 268 -0.53 2.64 23.36
C GLY A 268 0.85 2.37 22.79
N PHE A 269 1.01 1.34 21.95
CA PHE A 269 2.28 0.96 21.33
C PHE A 269 2.18 0.93 19.80
N ILE A 270 3.26 1.31 19.12
CA ILE A 270 3.38 1.23 17.66
C ILE A 270 4.51 0.27 17.31
N ARG A 271 4.29 -0.66 16.37
CA ARG A 271 5.38 -1.49 15.85
C ARG A 271 6.32 -0.64 15.01
N ILE A 272 7.62 -0.84 15.18
CA ILE A 272 8.63 -0.09 14.42
C ILE A 272 8.42 -0.26 12.92
N THR A 273 8.13 -1.48 12.45
CA THR A 273 7.89 -1.76 11.03
C THR A 273 6.75 -0.94 10.43
N GLU A 274 5.62 -0.83 11.14
CA GLU A 274 4.46 -0.03 10.74
C GLU A 274 4.81 1.46 10.65
N LEU A 275 5.53 1.96 11.65
CA LEU A 275 6.01 3.32 11.72
C LEU A 275 6.96 3.65 10.55
N VAL A 276 7.98 2.83 10.36
CA VAL A 276 9.03 3.02 9.36
C VAL A 276 8.42 2.99 7.97
N ASN A 277 7.54 2.03 7.68
CA ASN A 277 6.91 1.92 6.36
C ASN A 277 6.06 3.16 6.05
N LYS A 278 5.15 3.54 6.95
CA LYS A 278 4.27 4.69 6.71
C LYS A 278 5.03 5.99 6.49
N ILE A 279 6.05 6.25 7.33
CA ILE A 279 6.87 7.47 7.19
C ILE A 279 7.69 7.41 5.90
N SER A 280 8.39 6.30 5.63
CA SER A 280 9.26 6.17 4.45
C SER A 280 8.51 6.48 3.17
N PHE A 281 7.30 5.91 3.07
CA PHE A 281 6.44 6.14 1.93
C PHE A 281 5.94 7.55 1.78
N HIS A 282 5.45 8.12 2.86
CA HIS A 282 4.92 9.48 2.80
C HIS A 282 6.03 10.48 2.46
N LEU A 283 7.23 10.29 3.00
CA LEU A 283 8.39 11.09 2.61
C LEU A 283 8.70 10.90 1.12
N TRP A 284 8.79 9.66 0.63
CA TRP A 284 9.15 9.39 -0.76
C TRP A 284 8.11 9.86 -1.78
N ASP A 285 6.84 9.50 -1.56
CA ASP A 285 5.77 9.57 -2.56
C ASP A 285 4.88 10.81 -2.42
N SER A 286 4.78 11.39 -1.21
CA SER A 286 4.00 12.61 -0.98
C SER A 286 4.89 13.85 -0.88
N VAL A 287 5.88 13.81 0.01
CA VAL A 287 6.72 14.98 0.36
C VAL A 287 7.74 15.26 -0.74
N PHE A 288 8.61 14.29 -1.02
CA PHE A 288 9.76 14.44 -1.91
C PHE A 288 9.51 13.90 -3.32
N ARG A 289 8.26 13.67 -3.71
CA ARG A 289 7.87 13.08 -5.01
C ARG A 289 8.59 13.69 -6.20
N GLN A 290 8.68 15.03 -6.23
CA GLN A 290 9.27 15.81 -7.32
C GLN A 290 10.74 16.19 -7.06
N ASN A 291 11.21 16.07 -5.82
CA ASN A 291 12.52 16.56 -5.38
C ASN A 291 13.24 15.51 -4.53
N ARG A 292 13.35 14.28 -5.06
CA ARG A 292 13.93 13.12 -4.36
C ARG A 292 15.37 13.36 -3.91
N GLY A 293 16.14 14.18 -4.62
CA GLY A 293 17.51 14.56 -4.24
C GLY A 293 17.63 15.18 -2.83
N LEU A 294 16.56 15.81 -2.32
CA LEU A 294 16.55 16.42 -0.99
C LEU A 294 16.40 15.39 0.16
N LEU A 295 16.05 14.14 -0.14
CA LEU A 295 15.92 13.09 0.88
C LEU A 295 17.23 12.84 1.62
N LYS A 296 18.36 12.90 0.91
CA LYS A 296 19.68 12.71 1.52
C LYS A 296 19.98 13.79 2.55
N ASP A 297 19.69 15.04 2.22
CA ASP A 297 19.86 16.19 3.12
C ASP A 297 18.89 16.12 4.31
N PHE A 298 17.63 15.75 4.04
CA PHE A 298 16.63 15.53 5.09
C PHE A 298 17.09 14.49 6.11
N PHE A 299 17.59 13.32 5.66
CA PHE A 299 18.05 12.27 6.56
C PHE A 299 19.32 12.63 7.32
N LYS A 300 20.24 13.36 6.69
CA LYS A 300 21.42 13.89 7.36
C LYS A 300 21.00 14.76 8.55
N LYS A 301 20.09 15.71 8.32
CA LYS A 301 19.53 16.59 9.37
C LYS A 301 18.77 15.81 10.44
N LEU A 302 18.00 14.79 10.05
CA LEU A 302 17.25 13.95 10.99
C LEU A 302 18.19 13.20 11.93
N LYS A 303 19.27 12.61 11.40
CA LYS A 303 20.28 11.90 12.18
C LYS A 303 21.02 12.83 13.14
N GLU A 304 21.44 14.00 12.68
CA GLU A 304 22.07 15.03 13.51
C GLU A 304 21.15 15.47 14.65
N LYS A 305 19.89 15.80 14.35
CA LYS A 305 18.93 16.29 15.35
C LYS A 305 18.57 15.25 16.40
N LEU A 306 18.41 13.99 15.99
CA LEU A 306 18.14 12.90 16.92
C LEU A 306 19.34 12.58 17.81
N SER A 307 20.57 12.78 17.34
CA SER A 307 21.77 12.63 18.19
C SER A 307 21.90 13.71 19.26
N LEU A 308 21.31 14.89 19.04
CA LEU A 308 21.37 16.03 19.96
C LEU A 308 20.23 16.03 21.00
N GLU A 309 19.03 15.57 20.63
CA GLU A 309 17.82 15.71 21.45
C GLU A 309 17.48 14.47 22.33
N THR A 310 18.22 13.36 22.24
CA THR A 310 17.91 12.13 23.01
C THR A 310 18.71 11.96 24.29
N LYS A 311 18.03 11.55 25.37
CA LYS A 311 18.65 10.90 26.55
C LYS A 311 19.18 9.52 26.15
N GLU A 312 20.31 9.08 26.74
CA GLU A 312 21.04 7.85 26.35
C GLU A 312 20.17 6.59 26.17
N GLU A 313 19.18 6.34 27.04
CA GLU A 313 18.32 5.14 26.96
C GLU A 313 17.32 5.16 25.79
N ASN A 314 16.73 6.31 25.45
CA ASN A 314 15.79 6.43 24.33
C ASN A 314 16.53 6.48 22.97
N TYR A 315 17.80 6.91 22.98
CA TYR A 315 18.60 7.06 21.77
C TYR A 315 18.77 5.75 20.99
N ALA A 316 19.01 4.63 21.69
CA ALA A 316 19.21 3.33 21.03
C ALA A 316 17.99 2.89 20.21
N LEU A 317 16.77 3.11 20.73
CA LEU A 317 15.53 2.76 20.05
C LEU A 317 15.28 3.65 18.82
N TYR A 318 15.47 4.97 18.96
CA TYR A 318 15.32 5.90 17.84
C TYR A 318 16.40 5.71 16.76
N LYS A 319 17.63 5.40 17.15
CA LYS A 319 18.72 5.10 16.22
C LYS A 319 18.36 3.93 15.30
N ASN A 320 17.71 2.90 15.82
CA ASN A 320 17.22 1.77 15.01
C ASN A 320 16.14 2.23 14.02
N VAL A 321 15.13 2.95 14.49
CA VAL A 321 14.06 3.51 13.62
C VAL A 321 14.66 4.35 12.49
N VAL A 322 15.62 5.24 12.78
CA VAL A 322 16.26 6.09 11.77
C VAL A 322 17.11 5.30 10.80
N SER A 323 17.87 4.34 11.30
CA SER A 323 18.70 3.46 10.45
C SER A 323 17.83 2.72 9.45
N GLU A 324 16.68 2.20 9.90
CA GLU A 324 15.73 1.51 9.03
C GLU A 324 15.01 2.44 8.06
N LEU A 325 14.55 3.62 8.52
CA LEU A 325 13.99 4.63 7.61
C LEU A 325 14.97 4.99 6.50
N TYR A 326 16.25 5.19 6.84
CA TYR A 326 17.29 5.48 5.87
C TYR A 326 17.51 4.31 4.91
N GLN A 327 17.60 3.08 5.41
CA GLN A 327 17.76 1.88 4.57
C GLN A 327 16.59 1.69 3.61
N ILE A 328 15.35 1.78 4.09
CA ILE A 328 14.16 1.60 3.26
C ILE A 328 14.09 2.70 2.18
N ILE A 329 14.31 3.97 2.54
CA ILE A 329 14.30 5.02 1.51
C ILE A 329 15.49 4.89 0.55
N TYR A 330 16.68 4.53 1.02
CA TYR A 330 17.83 4.28 0.16
C TYR A 330 17.53 3.16 -0.85
N MET A 331 16.94 2.06 -0.41
CA MET A 331 16.57 0.97 -1.30
C MET A 331 15.47 1.36 -2.28
N ILE A 332 14.39 2.01 -1.81
CA ILE A 332 13.36 2.58 -2.69
C ILE A 332 14.03 3.52 -3.70
N SER A 333 15.03 4.29 -3.28
CA SER A 333 15.78 5.16 -4.18
C SER A 333 16.64 4.40 -5.16
N GLU A 334 17.30 3.30 -4.79
CA GLU A 334 18.06 2.45 -5.71
C GLU A 334 17.17 1.73 -6.72
N ILE A 335 16.00 1.21 -6.31
CA ILE A 335 15.06 0.54 -7.23
C ILE A 335 14.54 1.52 -8.29
N TYR A 336 14.34 2.78 -7.93
CA TYR A 336 13.95 3.83 -8.86
C TYR A 336 15.14 4.49 -9.56
N GLU A 337 16.32 4.52 -8.95
CA GLU A 337 17.58 4.93 -9.58
C GLU A 337 18.07 3.89 -10.56
N MET A 338 17.79 2.59 -10.41
CA MET A 338 18.09 1.60 -11.47
C MET A 338 17.38 1.97 -12.77
N LYS A 339 16.21 2.64 -12.70
CA LYS A 339 15.54 3.21 -13.87
C LYS A 339 16.12 4.55 -14.36
N TYR A 340 16.99 5.22 -13.61
CA TYR A 340 17.62 6.51 -13.99
C TYR A 340 19.13 6.37 -14.29
N LYS A 341 19.87 5.55 -13.54
CA LYS A 341 21.29 5.22 -13.72
C LYS A 341 21.55 4.35 -14.94
N GLU A 342 20.70 3.37 -15.25
CA GLU A 342 20.89 2.56 -16.48
C GLU A 342 20.76 3.40 -17.76
N ILE A 343 19.98 4.49 -17.73
CA ILE A 343 19.74 5.34 -18.90
C ILE A 343 20.70 6.54 -18.93
N TYR A 344 21.10 7.10 -17.78
CA TYR A 344 21.87 8.34 -17.71
C TYR A 344 23.38 8.14 -17.50
N GLU A 345 23.82 7.12 -16.76
CA GLU A 345 25.25 6.93 -16.45
C GLU A 345 26.01 6.05 -17.46
N ASN A 346 25.32 5.16 -18.21
CA ASN A 346 26.00 4.17 -19.05
C ASN A 346 26.16 4.50 -20.55
N GLN A 347 25.60 5.60 -21.07
CA GLN A 347 25.67 5.85 -22.53
C GLN A 347 26.61 6.95 -22.99
N LYS A 348 26.90 7.99 -22.20
CA LYS A 348 27.75 9.10 -22.69
C LYS A 348 29.22 8.93 -22.31
N ASP A 349 29.52 8.62 -21.06
CA ASP A 349 30.90 8.57 -20.60
C ASP A 349 31.57 7.22 -20.87
N PHE A 350 30.82 6.11 -20.85
CA PHE A 350 31.33 4.81 -21.30
C PHE A 350 31.60 4.80 -22.80
N VAL A 351 30.66 5.26 -23.63
CA VAL A 351 30.85 5.31 -25.08
C VAL A 351 31.99 6.27 -25.46
N LYS A 352 32.11 7.42 -24.79
CA LYS A 352 33.20 8.37 -25.03
C LYS A 352 34.56 7.81 -24.56
N SER A 353 34.62 7.19 -23.38
CA SER A 353 35.83 6.51 -22.86
C SER A 353 36.31 5.39 -23.78
N VAL A 354 35.38 4.55 -24.27
CA VAL A 354 35.69 3.46 -25.19
C VAL A 354 36.16 3.99 -26.55
N ILE A 355 35.51 5.02 -27.10
CA ILE A 355 35.92 5.66 -28.36
C ILE A 355 37.32 6.29 -28.21
N ASP A 356 37.59 7.00 -27.12
CA ASP A 356 38.88 7.66 -26.88
C ASP A 356 40.01 6.64 -26.67
N GLN A 357 39.73 5.51 -26.00
CA GLN A 357 40.70 4.40 -25.85
C GLN A 357 40.98 3.68 -27.18
N ILE A 358 39.95 3.49 -28.02
CA ILE A 358 40.11 2.91 -29.36
C ILE A 358 40.94 3.84 -30.25
N PHE A 359 40.64 5.15 -30.26
CA PHE A 359 41.39 6.15 -31.03
C PHE A 359 42.87 6.25 -30.60
N SER A 360 43.14 6.23 -29.29
CA SER A 360 44.51 6.23 -28.75
C SER A 360 45.31 4.98 -29.15
N LYS A 361 44.68 3.79 -29.10
CA LYS A 361 45.31 2.54 -29.54
C LYS A 361 45.56 2.50 -31.05
N LEU A 362 44.69 3.10 -31.85
CA LEU A 362 44.84 3.20 -33.32
C LEU A 362 45.94 4.20 -33.75
N GLN A 363 46.19 5.26 -32.99
CA GLN A 363 47.27 6.21 -33.28
C GLN A 363 48.66 5.60 -33.02
N ASN A 364 48.78 4.71 -32.03
CA ASN A 364 50.06 4.09 -31.63
C ASN A 364 50.50 2.90 -32.51
N LYS A 365 49.68 2.46 -33.47
CA LYS A 365 50.02 1.35 -34.39
C LYS A 365 50.60 1.88 -35.70
N LYS A 366 51.77 1.36 -36.10
CA LYS A 366 52.58 1.93 -37.19
C LYS A 366 52.19 1.45 -38.59
N THR A 367 51.50 0.31 -38.74
CA THR A 367 51.17 -0.23 -40.08
C THR A 367 49.66 -0.42 -40.31
N LYS A 368 49.21 -0.19 -41.55
CA LYS A 368 47.79 -0.29 -41.95
C LYS A 368 47.18 -1.66 -41.64
N LYS A 369 47.96 -2.73 -41.81
CA LYS A 369 47.55 -4.11 -41.55
C LYS A 369 47.28 -4.41 -40.06
N GLU A 370 48.01 -3.76 -39.16
CA GLU A 370 47.78 -3.86 -37.71
C GLU A 370 46.54 -3.08 -37.26
N LYS A 371 46.22 -1.97 -37.93
CA LYS A 371 44.99 -1.20 -37.68
C LYS A 371 43.75 -1.95 -38.18
N GLU A 372 43.81 -2.55 -39.37
CA GLU A 372 42.72 -3.37 -39.92
C GLU A 372 42.48 -4.65 -39.10
N LYS A 373 43.54 -5.31 -38.61
CA LYS A 373 43.40 -6.48 -37.72
C LYS A 373 42.70 -6.12 -36.41
N LEU A 374 43.06 -4.98 -35.81
CA LEU A 374 42.44 -4.53 -34.56
C LEU A 374 40.97 -4.11 -34.77
N LEU A 375 40.63 -3.51 -35.91
CA LEU A 375 39.25 -3.15 -36.25
C LEU A 375 38.35 -4.39 -36.43
N ASN A 376 38.86 -5.44 -37.07
CA ASN A 376 38.14 -6.71 -37.26
C ASN A 376 38.03 -7.57 -35.98
N GLU A 377 38.81 -7.28 -34.94
CA GLU A 377 38.68 -7.93 -33.62
C GLU A 377 37.70 -7.17 -32.70
N ILE A 378 37.35 -5.91 -33.04
CA ILE A 378 36.49 -5.03 -32.24
C ILE A 378 35.03 -4.99 -32.74
N PHE A 379 34.83 -5.11 -34.06
CA PHE A 379 33.52 -5.22 -34.72
C PHE A 379 33.27 -6.65 -35.19
#